data_AF-A0A7R8VR80-F1
#
_entry.id   AF-A0A7R8VR80-F1
#
_cell.length_a   1.000
_cell.length_b   1.000
_cell.length_c   1.000
_cell.angle_alpha   90.00
_cell.angle_beta   90.00
_cell.angle_gamma   90.00
#
_symmetry.space_group_name_H-M   'P 1'
#
loop_
_entity.id
_entity.type
_entity.pdbx_description
1 polymer ?
#
loop_
_entity_poly.entity_id
_entity_poly.type
_entity_poly.pdbx_seq_one_letter_code
_entity_poly.pdbx_strand_id
1 'polypeptide(L)'
;MTLSYIPLVSAVRQYDGENLLLNSIQRSDMGAYLCIASNGIPPSVSKRFIVQVHFHPLIKVSNQLVAAPVGSDVLIQCYVEASPRAMNSWYRDMGTYYWPP
;
A
#
# COMPACT_ATOMS: atom_id res chain seq x y z
N MET A 1 22.19 -6.22 17.70
CA MET A 1 21.54 -5.41 16.64
C MET A 1 20.05 -5.46 16.88
N THR A 2 19.33 -4.38 16.59
CA THR A 2 17.88 -4.28 16.85
C THR A 2 17.21 -3.77 15.57
N LEU A 3 16.28 -4.56 15.00
CA LEU A 3 15.45 -4.11 13.89
C LEU A 3 14.17 -3.51 14.44
N SER A 4 13.85 -2.30 13.98
CA SER A 4 12.65 -1.57 14.35
C SER A 4 11.79 -1.34 13.11
N TYR A 5 10.53 -1.72 13.17
CA TYR A 5 9.53 -1.31 12.18
C TYR A 5 9.06 0.10 12.52
N ILE A 6 9.13 1.03 11.56
CA ILE A 6 8.66 2.40 11.74
C ILE A 6 7.33 2.54 10.98
N PRO A 7 6.19 2.29 11.63
CA PRO A 7 4.89 2.55 11.03
C PRO A 7 4.69 4.05 10.82
N LEU A 8 3.96 4.40 9.76
CA LEU A 8 3.56 5.78 9.46
C LEU A 8 2.56 6.35 10.50
N VAL A 9 1.95 5.49 11.33
CA VAL A 9 0.95 5.88 12.34
C VAL A 9 1.07 4.95 13.58
N SER A 10 1.80 5.39 14.62
CA SER A 10 1.91 4.83 16.00
C SER A 10 2.69 3.53 16.28
N ALA A 11 3.35 3.51 17.45
CA ALA A 11 4.14 2.47 18.14
C ALA A 11 5.18 1.70 17.31
N VAL A 12 6.47 2.00 17.54
CA VAL A 12 7.60 1.27 16.96
C VAL A 12 7.61 -0.16 17.52
N ARG A 13 7.42 -1.17 16.66
CA ARG A 13 7.69 -2.55 17.03
C ARG A 13 9.19 -2.78 16.94
N GLN A 14 9.81 -3.02 18.08
CA GLN A 14 11.24 -3.31 18.19
C GLN A 14 11.44 -4.81 18.30
N TYR A 15 12.40 -5.31 17.54
CA TYR A 15 12.84 -6.69 17.52
C TYR A 15 14.35 -6.72 17.76
N ASP A 16 14.77 -7.48 18.76
CA ASP A 16 16.19 -7.65 19.08
C ASP A 16 16.74 -8.88 18.35
N GLY A 17 17.69 -8.65 17.45
CA GLY A 17 18.30 -9.69 16.64
C GLY A 17 19.00 -9.11 15.41
N GLU A 18 19.88 -9.92 14.82
CA GLU A 18 20.58 -9.56 13.58
C GLU A 18 19.67 -9.71 12.35
N ASN A 19 18.74 -10.66 12.39
CA ASN A 19 17.83 -10.99 11.31
C ASN A 19 16.37 -10.87 11.77
N LEU A 20 15.57 -10.10 11.03
CA LEU A 20 14.12 -10.03 11.21
C LEU A 20 13.44 -10.85 10.10
N LEU A 21 12.81 -11.96 10.47
CA LEU A 21 12.03 -12.80 9.56
C LEU A 21 10.55 -12.39 9.62
N LEU A 22 10.02 -11.93 8.49
CA LEU A 22 8.60 -11.58 8.33
C LEU A 22 7.85 -12.74 7.68
N ASN A 23 7.22 -13.58 8.49
CA ASN A 23 6.40 -14.70 8.02
C ASN A 23 4.96 -14.25 7.79
N SER A 24 4.30 -14.80 6.76
CA SER A 24 2.88 -14.50 6.44
C SER A 24 2.61 -13.00 6.30
N ILE A 25 3.44 -12.34 5.49
CA ILE A 25 3.45 -10.88 5.34
C ILE A 25 2.12 -10.35 4.81
N GLN A 26 1.65 -9.26 5.41
CA GLN A 26 0.42 -8.57 5.03
C GLN A 26 0.71 -7.22 4.39
N ARG A 27 -0.29 -6.65 3.71
CA ARG A 27 -0.16 -5.32 3.09
C ARG A 27 0.15 -4.20 4.10
N SER A 28 -0.25 -4.37 5.36
CA SER A 28 0.08 -3.46 6.47
C SER A 28 1.55 -3.47 6.84
N ASP A 29 2.30 -4.53 6.51
CA ASP A 29 3.72 -4.67 6.84
C ASP A 29 4.62 -3.95 5.82
N MET A 30 4.04 -3.47 4.71
CA MET A 30 4.73 -2.58 3.78
C MET A 30 5.16 -1.31 4.51
N GLY A 31 6.41 -0.88 4.30
CA GLY A 31 6.91 0.35 4.91
C GLY A 31 8.42 0.40 5.06
N ALA A 32 8.85 1.36 5.88
CA ALA A 32 10.25 1.55 6.21
C ALA A 32 10.60 0.82 7.51
N TYR A 33 11.69 0.08 7.46
CA TYR A 33 12.29 -0.61 8.59
C TYR A 33 13.68 -0.01 8.85
N LEU A 34 14.06 0.10 10.12
CA LEU A 34 15.36 0.62 10.51
C LEU A 34 16.10 -0.44 11.31
N CYS A 35 17.23 -0.90 10.77
CA CYS A 35 18.16 -1.72 11.52
C CYS A 35 19.12 -0.80 12.28
N ILE A 36 19.16 -0.93 13.60
CA ILE A 36 20.00 -0.14 14.50
C ILE A 36 21.05 -1.07 15.12
N ALA A 37 22.33 -0.71 15.01
CA ALA A 37 23.40 -1.38 15.71
C ALA A 37 23.95 -0.44 16.80
N SER A 38 23.95 -0.95 18.03
CA SER A 38 24.43 -0.25 19.21
C SER A 38 25.25 -1.21 20.06
N ASN A 39 26.36 -0.73 20.60
CA ASN A 39 27.20 -1.40 21.59
C ASN A 39 27.12 -0.71 22.97
N GLY A 40 26.12 0.16 23.19
CA GLY A 40 25.96 0.96 24.41
C GLY A 40 26.80 2.24 24.47
N ILE A 41 27.69 2.48 23.49
CA ILE A 41 28.51 3.68 23.40
C ILE A 41 27.98 4.55 22.24
N PRO A 42 27.51 5.78 22.50
CA PRO A 42 27.04 6.67 21.44
C PRO A 42 28.16 7.09 20.46
N PRO A 43 27.85 7.37 19.18
CA PRO A 43 26.53 7.26 18.55
C PRO A 43 26.26 5.84 18.02
N SER A 44 24.99 5.42 18.09
CA SER A 44 24.55 4.20 17.41
C SER A 44 24.42 4.43 15.91
N VAL A 45 24.65 3.40 15.12
CA VAL A 45 24.52 3.45 13.65
C VAL A 45 23.21 2.80 13.22
N SER A 46 22.63 3.28 12.11
CA SER A 46 21.40 2.71 11.60
C SER A 46 21.33 2.68 10.08
N LYS A 47 20.56 1.74 9.53
CA LYS A 47 20.31 1.59 8.09
C LYS A 47 18.82 1.38 7.83
N ARG A 48 18.28 2.16 6.90
CA ARG A 48 16.88 2.09 6.48
C ARG A 48 16.71 1.09 5.34
N PHE A 49 15.68 0.25 5.44
CA PHE A 49 15.24 -0.70 4.42
C PHE A 49 13.78 -0.39 4.06
N ILE A 50 13.45 -0.45 2.77
CA ILE A 50 12.08 -0.29 2.29
C ILE A 50 11.55 -1.68 1.91
N VAL A 51 10.52 -2.13 2.62
CA VAL A 51 9.84 -3.39 2.32
C VAL A 51 8.60 -3.08 1.50
N GLN A 52 8.55 -3.61 0.28
CA GLN A 52 7.39 -3.56 -0.59
C GLN A 52 6.73 -4.93 -0.66
N VAL A 53 5.44 -4.97 -0.32
CA VAL A 53 4.61 -6.18 -0.40
C VAL A 53 3.81 -6.14 -1.69
N HIS A 54 3.90 -7.19 -2.50
CA HIS A 54 3.13 -7.30 -3.73
C HIS A 54 1.80 -8.01 -3.48
N PHE A 55 0.72 -7.51 -4.06
CA PHE A 55 -0.62 -8.07 -3.94
C PHE A 55 -1.51 -7.66 -5.13
N HIS A 56 -2.51 -8.49 -5.41
CA HIS A 56 -3.46 -8.24 -6.50
C HIS A 56 -4.33 -7.00 -6.25
N PRO A 57 -4.77 -6.29 -7.31
CA PRO A 57 -5.63 -5.12 -7.16
C PRO A 57 -6.93 -5.43 -6.40
N LEU A 58 -7.25 -4.58 -5.43
CA LEU A 58 -8.49 -4.60 -4.67
C LEU A 58 -9.29 -3.36 -5.04
N ILE A 59 -10.51 -3.56 -5.54
CA ILE A 59 -11.41 -2.48 -5.98
C ILE A 59 -12.46 -2.25 -4.90
N LYS A 60 -12.60 -1.00 -4.47
CA LYS A 60 -13.65 -0.52 -3.58
C LYS A 60 -14.52 0.48 -4.32
N VAL A 61 -15.83 0.22 -4.35
CA VAL A 61 -16.82 1.09 -4.96
C VAL A 61 -17.68 1.67 -3.85
N SER A 62 -17.66 3.00 -3.70
CA SER A 62 -18.45 3.70 -2.68
C SER A 62 -19.95 3.67 -3.01
N ASN A 63 -20.29 4.00 -4.27
CA ASN A 63 -21.66 4.02 -4.76
C ASN A 63 -21.82 3.03 -5.91
N GLN A 64 -22.48 1.89 -5.64
CA GLN A 64 -22.75 0.87 -6.65
C GLN A 64 -23.83 1.29 -7.64
N LEU A 65 -24.70 2.22 -7.24
CA LEU A 65 -25.76 2.76 -8.08
C LEU A 65 -25.62 4.28 -8.12
N VAL A 66 -25.50 4.82 -9.33
CA VAL A 66 -25.49 6.26 -9.57
C VAL A 66 -26.58 6.56 -10.60
N ALA A 67 -27.47 7.48 -10.26
CA ALA A 67 -28.56 7.92 -11.13
C ALA A 67 -28.37 9.41 -11.44
N ALA A 68 -28.65 9.78 -12.69
CA ALA A 68 -28.55 11.15 -13.16
C ALA A 68 -29.71 11.46 -14.12
N PRO A 69 -30.27 12.68 -14.11
CA PRO A 69 -31.24 13.12 -15.12
C PRO A 69 -30.69 13.01 -16.55
N VAL A 70 -31.59 12.84 -17.51
CA VAL A 70 -31.23 12.80 -18.94
C VAL A 70 -30.54 14.11 -19.34
N GLY A 71 -29.40 14.00 -20.00
CA GLY A 71 -28.60 15.15 -20.47
C GLY A 71 -27.70 15.79 -19.42
N SER A 72 -27.57 15.18 -18.24
CA SER A 72 -26.65 15.64 -17.20
C SER A 72 -25.39 14.76 -17.10
N ASP A 73 -24.31 15.36 -16.60
CA ASP A 73 -23.05 14.66 -16.36
C ASP A 73 -23.11 13.80 -15.09
N VAL A 74 -22.37 12.69 -15.11
CA VAL A 74 -22.28 11.76 -13.98
C VAL A 74 -20.83 11.38 -13.70
N LEU A 75 -20.47 11.30 -12.42
CA LEU A 75 -19.16 10.82 -11.97
C LEU A 75 -19.30 9.39 -11.44
N ILE A 76 -18.60 8.46 -12.08
CA ILE A 76 -18.44 7.08 -11.59
C ILE A 76 -17.05 6.98 -10.97
N GLN A 77 -17.00 6.54 -9.71
CA GLN A 77 -15.76 6.53 -8.92
C GLN A 77 -15.50 5.14 -8.31
N CYS A 78 -14.26 4.69 -8.40
CA CYS A 78 -13.75 3.53 -7.68
C CYS A 78 -12.37 3.82 -7.07
N TYR A 79 -12.03 3.10 -6.03
CA TYR A 79 -10.72 3.16 -5.37
C TYR A 79 -10.01 1.82 -5.58
N VAL A 80 -8.77 1.88 -6.07
CA VAL A 80 -7.98 0.68 -6.35
C VAL A 80 -6.74 0.68 -5.45
N GLU A 81 -6.62 -0.33 -4.60
CA GLU A 81 -5.41 -0.61 -3.83
C GLU A 81 -4.63 -1.73 -4.55
N ALA A 82 -3.39 -1.48 -4.97
CA ALA A 82 -2.56 -2.47 -5.65
C ALA A 82 -1.06 -2.20 -5.45
N SER A 83 -0.25 -3.25 -5.44
CA SER A 83 1.21 -3.17 -5.44
C SER A 83 1.81 -4.32 -6.26
N PRO A 84 2.57 -4.04 -7.33
CA PRO A 84 2.87 -2.73 -7.90
C PRO A 84 1.64 -1.97 -8.41
N ARG A 85 1.81 -0.69 -8.79
CA ARG A 85 0.71 0.15 -9.29
C ARG A 85 0.01 -0.55 -10.47
N ALA A 86 -1.31 -0.71 -10.36
CA ALA A 86 -2.12 -1.31 -11.40
C ALA A 86 -2.42 -0.34 -12.55
N MET A 87 -2.70 -0.90 -13.73
CA MET A 87 -3.29 -0.18 -14.86
C MET A 87 -4.82 -0.29 -14.77
N ASN A 88 -5.50 0.85 -14.76
CA ASN A 88 -6.94 0.93 -14.53
C ASN A 88 -7.65 1.41 -15.80
N SER A 89 -8.71 0.73 -16.21
CA SER A 89 -9.57 1.12 -17.32
C SER A 89 -11.04 0.88 -16.95
N TRP A 90 -11.92 1.68 -17.54
CA TRP A 90 -13.37 1.51 -17.41
C TRP A 90 -13.89 0.64 -18.55
N TYR A 91 -14.86 -0.22 -18.24
CA TYR A 91 -15.60 -1.00 -19.22
C TYR A 91 -17.09 -0.92 -18.93
N ARG A 92 -17.89 -1.02 -19.99
CA ARG A 92 -19.34 -1.18 -19.95
C ARG A 92 -19.66 -2.48 -20.68
N ASP A 93 -20.62 -3.26 -20.20
CA ASP A 93 -20.93 -4.57 -20.79
C ASP A 93 -21.14 -4.51 -22.32
N MET A 94 -20.61 -5.54 -22.99
CA MET A 94 -20.35 -5.67 -24.43
C MET A 94 -19.27 -4.74 -25.01
N GLY A 95 -18.04 -4.86 -24.50
CA GLY A 95 -16.81 -4.70 -25.30
C GLY A 95 -16.55 -3.33 -25.96
N THR A 96 -17.28 -2.29 -25.59
CA THR A 96 -17.11 -0.96 -26.19
C THR A 96 -16.37 -0.04 -25.23
N TYR A 97 -15.08 0.15 -25.51
CA TYR A 97 -14.26 1.19 -24.90
C TYR A 97 -14.77 2.55 -25.37
N TYR A 98 -15.48 3.27 -24.52
CA TYR A 98 -15.73 4.70 -24.73
C TYR A 98 -14.65 5.49 -23.97
N TRP A 99 -13.46 5.52 -24.56
CA TRP A 99 -12.47 6.56 -24.29
C TRP A 99 -12.66 7.64 -25.37
N PRO A 100 -12.72 8.94 -25.01
CA PRO A 100 -13.14 9.98 -25.95
C PRO A 100 -12.00 10.33 -26.93
N PRO A 101 -12.32 10.98 -28.07
CA PRO A 101 -11.31 11.59 -28.94
C PRO A 101 -10.42 12.60 -28.19
#